data_AF-A0A4Y8SF38-F1
#
_entry.id   AF-A0A4Y8SF38-F1
#
_cell.length_a   1.000
_cell.length_b   1.000
_cell.length_c   1.000
_cell.angle_alpha   90.00
_cell.angle_beta   90.00
_cell.angle_gamma   90.00
#
_symmetry.space_group_name_H-M   'P 1'
#
loop_
_entity.id
_entity.type
_entity.pdbx_description
1 polymer ?
#
loop_
_entity_poly.entity_id
_entity_poly.type
_entity_poly.pdbx_seq_one_letter_code
_entity_poly.pdbx_strand_id
1 'polypeptide(L)'
;MKRLLIILGVLSSLTIACTHDGVAPQGITGDTTTGGGTITGGGTTTTPSDVVCFQTDVLPLFQTYCASAGCHNATTKAEGLVLISYANIMRGISANNTSGSKYYKVIQNGSMPPRNKPQLSSIQVTTIAKWINQGALNNTCAVTVCDTTKTTYNNGISQLFATYCNGCHGVSPGSGNVILSNYASAKSAGTSMKTAFLNGINFTSANAAMNMPQSGKLSSCQITQITKWINGGCPQ
;
A
#
# COMPACT_ATOMS: atom_id res chain seq x y z
N MET A 1 -43.05 34.11 43.30
CA MET A 1 -42.92 34.72 41.96
C MET A 1 -41.44 34.74 41.56
N LYS A 2 -40.94 33.72 40.85
CA LYS A 2 -39.61 33.73 40.24
C LYS A 2 -39.75 33.08 38.86
N ARG A 3 -39.66 33.89 37.80
CA ARG A 3 -39.79 33.44 36.41
C ARG A 3 -38.46 32.84 35.96
N LEU A 4 -38.50 31.57 35.57
CA LEU A 4 -37.40 30.83 34.96
C LEU A 4 -37.37 31.16 33.45
N LEU A 5 -36.28 31.75 32.96
CA LEU A 5 -36.03 32.00 31.55
C LEU A 5 -35.09 30.92 31.01
N ILE A 6 -35.60 30.01 30.18
CA ILE A 6 -34.81 29.02 29.45
C ILE A 6 -34.49 29.63 28.07
N ILE A 7 -33.22 29.89 27.82
CA ILE A 7 -32.73 30.34 26.50
C ILE A 7 -32.29 29.09 25.73
N LEU A 8 -33.06 28.72 24.70
CA LEU A 8 -32.69 27.71 23.71
C LEU A 8 -31.74 28.36 22.69
N GLY A 9 -30.43 28.07 22.79
CA GLY A 9 -29.45 28.45 21.79
C GLY A 9 -29.29 27.35 20.74
N VAL A 10 -29.89 27.55 19.57
CA VAL A 10 -29.61 26.76 18.36
C VAL A 10 -28.52 27.50 17.59
N LEU A 11 -27.33 26.90 17.43
CA LEU A 11 -26.29 27.46 16.57
C LEU A 11 -25.77 26.41 15.59
N SER A 12 -26.01 26.72 14.32
CA SER A 12 -25.81 25.90 13.12
C SER A 12 -24.41 25.32 12.96
N SER A 13 -24.37 24.04 12.62
CA SER A 13 -23.18 23.35 12.11
C SER A 13 -22.94 23.77 10.65
N LEU A 14 -21.90 24.54 10.40
CA LEU A 14 -21.45 24.90 9.07
C LEU A 14 -20.65 23.73 8.49
N THR A 15 -21.24 22.92 7.61
CA THR A 15 -20.49 21.89 6.86
C THR A 15 -19.78 22.53 5.69
N ILE A 16 -18.48 22.79 5.85
CA ILE A 16 -17.57 23.12 4.75
C ILE A 16 -17.38 21.83 3.94
N ALA A 17 -18.07 21.74 2.81
CA ALA A 17 -17.81 20.75 1.79
C ALA A 17 -16.72 21.31 0.86
N CYS A 18 -15.55 20.67 0.81
CA CYS A 18 -14.58 20.93 -0.23
C CYS A 18 -15.03 20.19 -1.50
N THR A 19 -15.44 20.92 -2.55
CA THR A 19 -15.61 20.37 -3.88
C THR A 19 -14.25 20.35 -4.59
N HIS A 20 -13.85 19.21 -5.15
CA HIS A 20 -12.74 19.17 -6.10
C HIS A 20 -13.31 19.40 -7.51
N ASP A 21 -12.88 20.49 -8.14
CA ASP A 21 -13.21 20.80 -9.53
C ASP A 21 -12.72 19.67 -10.45
N GLY A 22 -13.67 19.05 -11.14
CA GLY A 22 -13.40 18.07 -12.18
C GLY A 22 -12.84 18.78 -13.42
N VAL A 23 -11.52 18.71 -13.61
CA VAL A 23 -10.93 19.06 -14.90
C VAL A 23 -11.32 17.96 -15.90
N ALA A 24 -12.20 18.32 -16.84
CA ALA A 24 -12.55 17.47 -17.97
C ALA A 24 -11.30 17.19 -18.84
N PRO A 25 -11.07 15.95 -19.29
CA PRO A 25 -9.99 15.67 -20.22
C PRO A 25 -10.33 16.27 -21.59
N GLN A 26 -9.56 17.27 -22.01
CA GLN A 26 -9.57 17.75 -23.38
C GLN A 26 -8.91 16.69 -24.27
N GLY A 27 -9.67 16.17 -25.23
CA GLY A 27 -9.18 15.22 -26.22
C GLY A 27 -8.15 15.88 -27.13
N ILE A 28 -7.00 15.22 -27.30
CA ILE A 28 -6.08 15.50 -28.39
C ILE A 28 -6.20 14.35 -29.39
N THR A 29 -6.73 14.72 -30.55
CA THR A 29 -6.80 13.91 -31.77
C THR A 29 -5.39 13.51 -32.22
N GLY A 30 -5.24 12.27 -32.68
CA GLY A 30 -3.95 11.66 -32.94
C GLY A 30 -3.21 12.19 -34.17
N ASP A 31 -1.94 11.77 -34.25
CA ASP A 31 -1.27 11.55 -35.51
C ASP A 31 -0.33 10.34 -35.36
N THR A 32 -0.35 9.47 -36.36
CA THR A 32 0.43 8.25 -36.47
C THR A 32 1.54 8.52 -37.47
N THR A 33 2.80 8.53 -37.03
CA THR A 33 3.94 8.41 -37.96
C THR A 33 5.01 7.46 -37.40
N THR A 34 5.25 6.42 -38.20
CA THR A 34 6.30 5.42 -38.12
C THR A 34 7.65 6.04 -38.47
N GLY A 35 8.71 5.73 -37.71
CA GLY A 35 10.09 6.08 -38.11
C GLY A 35 11.13 5.62 -37.09
N GLY A 36 11.92 4.61 -37.44
CA GLY A 36 13.08 4.18 -36.66
C GLY A 36 14.23 5.18 -36.68
N GLY A 37 14.95 5.29 -35.58
CA GLY A 37 16.11 6.17 -35.44
C GLY A 37 16.83 5.96 -34.11
N THR A 38 18.11 5.62 -34.22
CA THR A 38 19.15 5.37 -33.21
C THR A 38 19.13 6.29 -31.98
N ILE A 39 19.24 5.70 -30.78
CA ILE A 39 19.33 6.43 -29.50
C ILE A 39 20.78 6.83 -29.23
N THR A 40 21.05 8.14 -29.20
CA THR A 40 22.21 8.73 -28.53
C THR A 40 21.69 9.66 -27.43
N GLY A 41 22.31 9.57 -26.25
CA GLY A 41 21.75 10.06 -24.99
C GLY A 41 21.48 11.57 -24.90
N GLY A 42 20.39 11.90 -24.23
CA GLY A 42 20.05 13.21 -23.73
C GLY A 42 19.06 13.04 -22.59
N GLY A 43 19.42 13.51 -21.40
CA GLY A 43 18.61 13.41 -20.19
C GLY A 43 17.31 14.17 -20.36
N THR A 44 16.21 13.43 -20.51
CA THR A 44 14.86 13.95 -20.43
C THR A 44 14.28 13.46 -19.11
N THR A 45 13.91 14.39 -18.25
CA THR A 45 13.15 14.16 -17.03
C THR A 45 11.80 13.57 -17.43
N THR A 46 11.76 12.25 -17.57
CA THR A 46 10.55 11.50 -17.90
C THR A 46 9.53 11.69 -16.79
N THR A 47 8.34 12.13 -17.17
CA THR A 47 7.07 11.88 -16.49
C THR A 47 7.14 10.54 -15.76
N PRO A 48 6.64 10.42 -14.50
CA PRO A 48 6.55 9.12 -13.84
C PRO A 48 5.91 8.16 -14.84
N SER A 49 6.66 7.13 -15.22
CA SER A 49 6.19 6.16 -16.18
C SER A 49 4.81 5.71 -15.71
N ASP A 50 3.79 5.86 -16.55
CA ASP A 50 2.43 5.44 -16.22
C ASP A 50 2.34 3.91 -16.03
N VAL A 51 3.45 3.20 -16.24
CA VAL A 51 3.60 1.76 -16.04
C VAL A 51 3.51 1.39 -14.57
N VAL A 52 2.62 0.45 -14.25
CA VAL A 52 2.61 -0.26 -12.97
C VAL A 52 3.45 -1.51 -13.12
N CYS A 53 4.37 -1.71 -12.19
CA CYS A 53 5.26 -2.86 -12.19
C CYS A 53 4.87 -3.91 -11.17
N PHE A 54 4.79 -5.15 -11.63
CA PHE A 54 4.35 -6.25 -10.77
C PHE A 54 5.23 -6.39 -9.53
N GLN A 55 6.56 -6.42 -9.70
CA GLN A 55 7.48 -6.71 -8.60
C GLN A 55 7.48 -5.63 -7.50
N THR A 56 7.25 -4.37 -7.87
CA THR A 56 7.36 -3.22 -6.96
C THR A 56 6.02 -2.73 -6.44
N ASP A 57 4.95 -2.81 -7.24
CA ASP A 57 3.68 -2.15 -6.95
C ASP A 57 2.55 -3.13 -6.63
N VAL A 58 2.59 -4.36 -7.18
CA VAL A 58 1.47 -5.31 -7.09
C VAL A 58 1.80 -6.48 -6.17
N LEU A 59 2.95 -7.12 -6.36
CA LEU A 59 3.37 -8.27 -5.57
C LEU A 59 3.37 -7.96 -4.07
N PRO A 60 3.88 -6.81 -3.60
CA PRO A 60 3.82 -6.47 -2.18
C PRO A 60 2.39 -6.41 -1.64
N LEU A 61 1.42 -5.93 -2.42
CA LEU A 61 0.02 -5.84 -2.00
C LEU A 61 -0.57 -7.25 -1.78
N PHE A 62 -0.36 -8.18 -2.72
CA PHE A 62 -0.80 -9.57 -2.54
C PHE A 62 -0.10 -10.24 -1.36
N GLN A 63 1.21 -10.01 -1.20
CA GLN A 63 1.99 -10.59 -0.12
C GLN A 63 1.55 -10.08 1.27
N THR A 64 1.34 -8.78 1.40
CA THR A 64 0.99 -8.13 2.66
C THR A 64 -0.46 -8.36 3.06
N TYR A 65 -1.40 -8.29 2.11
CA TYR A 65 -2.83 -8.36 2.41
C TYR A 65 -3.44 -9.76 2.26
N CYS A 66 -2.84 -10.64 1.45
CA CYS A 66 -3.45 -11.94 1.12
C CYS A 66 -2.59 -13.14 1.53
N ALA A 67 -1.27 -13.01 1.53
CA ALA A 67 -0.32 -14.10 1.81
C ALA A 67 0.30 -14.02 3.21
N SER A 68 -0.49 -13.63 4.21
CA SER A 68 -0.11 -13.68 5.62
C SER A 68 -0.31 -15.07 6.23
N ALA A 69 0.26 -15.30 7.42
CA ALA A 69 0.03 -16.51 8.20
C ALA A 69 -1.46 -16.71 8.48
N GLY A 70 -1.98 -17.92 8.23
CA GLY A 70 -3.42 -18.18 8.33
C GLY A 70 -4.20 -17.94 7.03
N CYS A 71 -3.56 -17.40 5.98
CA CYS A 71 -4.20 -17.05 4.71
C CYS A 71 -3.54 -17.76 3.52
N HIS A 72 -3.37 -17.09 2.38
CA HIS A 72 -2.92 -17.69 1.13
C HIS A 72 -1.39 -17.66 0.98
N ASN A 73 -0.66 -18.02 2.04
CA ASN A 73 0.81 -18.11 2.02
C ASN A 73 1.29 -19.54 1.67
N ALA A 74 2.60 -19.73 1.56
CA ALA A 74 3.18 -21.04 1.19
C ALA A 74 2.90 -22.16 2.22
N THR A 75 2.69 -21.82 3.49
CA THR A 75 2.49 -22.77 4.58
C THR A 75 1.02 -23.13 4.76
N THR A 76 0.17 -22.13 5.01
CA THR A 76 -1.25 -22.31 5.31
C THR A 76 -2.05 -22.68 4.08
N LYS A 77 -1.75 -22.08 2.92
CA LYS A 77 -2.47 -22.33 1.66
C LYS A 77 -3.99 -22.31 1.81
N ALA A 78 -4.55 -21.30 2.48
CA ALA A 78 -6.01 -21.21 2.66
C ALA A 78 -6.71 -21.34 1.30
N GLU A 79 -7.76 -22.16 1.23
CA GLU A 79 -8.48 -22.52 -0.01
C GLU A 79 -7.58 -23.16 -1.10
N GLY A 80 -6.44 -23.73 -0.71
CA GLY A 80 -5.46 -24.30 -1.64
C GLY A 80 -4.66 -23.25 -2.43
N LEU A 81 -4.76 -21.96 -2.08
CA LEU A 81 -4.11 -20.86 -2.80
C LEU A 81 -2.80 -20.43 -2.14
N VAL A 82 -1.82 -20.11 -2.98
CA VAL A 82 -0.54 -19.50 -2.58
C VAL A 82 -0.38 -18.23 -3.39
N LEU A 83 -0.28 -17.04 -2.78
CA LEU A 83 -0.30 -15.76 -3.50
C LEU A 83 1.01 -14.96 -3.33
N ILE A 84 2.14 -15.66 -3.27
CA ILE A 84 3.47 -15.07 -3.01
C ILE A 84 4.31 -14.82 -4.27
N SER A 85 3.80 -15.16 -5.47
CA SER A 85 4.57 -15.05 -6.71
C SER A 85 3.69 -14.74 -7.91
N TYR A 86 4.31 -14.19 -8.97
CA TYR A 86 3.65 -13.91 -10.25
C TYR A 86 2.89 -15.11 -10.78
N ALA A 87 3.57 -16.27 -10.90
CA ALA A 87 3.00 -17.48 -11.45
C ALA A 87 1.73 -17.93 -10.71
N ASN A 88 1.70 -17.80 -9.39
CA ASN A 88 0.52 -18.18 -8.63
C ASN A 88 -0.61 -17.13 -8.71
N ILE A 89 -0.28 -15.84 -8.65
CA ILE A 89 -1.25 -14.76 -8.75
C ILE A 89 -1.94 -14.79 -10.13
N MET A 90 -1.19 -15.05 -11.19
CA MET A 90 -1.73 -15.13 -12.55
C MET A 90 -2.76 -16.26 -12.75
N ARG A 91 -2.85 -17.24 -11.85
CA ARG A 91 -3.89 -18.30 -11.92
C ARG A 91 -5.31 -17.75 -11.75
N GLY A 92 -5.47 -16.59 -11.14
CA GLY A 92 -6.75 -15.91 -10.97
C GLY A 92 -6.84 -14.55 -11.65
N ILE A 93 -5.87 -14.19 -12.49
CA ILE A 93 -5.81 -12.93 -13.23
C ILE A 93 -5.83 -13.23 -14.73
N SER A 94 -6.66 -12.49 -15.45
CA SER A 94 -6.72 -12.49 -16.91
C SER A 94 -6.12 -11.18 -17.41
N ALA A 95 -4.97 -11.24 -18.08
CA ALA A 95 -4.31 -10.07 -18.65
C ALA A 95 -5.27 -9.29 -19.56
N ASN A 96 -5.21 -7.95 -19.50
CA ASN A 96 -6.09 -7.02 -20.20
C ASN A 96 -7.60 -7.17 -19.88
N ASN A 97 -7.95 -7.90 -18.81
CA ASN A 97 -9.34 -8.20 -18.51
C ASN A 97 -9.62 -8.24 -16.99
N THR A 98 -9.89 -7.07 -16.41
CA THR A 98 -10.27 -6.94 -15.00
C THR A 98 -11.60 -7.66 -14.67
N SER A 99 -12.60 -7.63 -15.55
CA SER A 99 -13.89 -8.32 -15.32
C SER A 99 -13.76 -9.85 -15.37
N GLY A 100 -12.81 -10.36 -16.16
CA GLY A 100 -12.42 -11.78 -16.21
C GLY A 100 -11.55 -12.22 -15.03
N SER A 101 -10.85 -11.29 -14.39
CA SER A 101 -9.90 -11.58 -13.30
C SER A 101 -10.62 -11.91 -11.99
N LYS A 102 -10.64 -13.20 -11.63
CA LYS A 102 -11.32 -13.72 -10.42
C LYS A 102 -10.79 -13.08 -9.13
N TYR A 103 -9.47 -12.97 -8.98
CA TYR A 103 -8.87 -12.39 -7.78
C TYR A 103 -9.17 -10.90 -7.65
N TYR A 104 -9.13 -10.16 -8.77
CA TYR A 104 -9.48 -8.75 -8.77
C TYR A 104 -10.93 -8.50 -8.32
N LYS A 105 -11.89 -9.32 -8.78
CA LYS A 105 -13.30 -9.16 -8.39
C LYS A 105 -13.54 -9.30 -6.88
N VAL A 106 -12.91 -10.28 -6.24
CA VAL A 106 -13.06 -10.49 -4.78
C VAL A 106 -12.31 -9.44 -3.96
N ILE A 107 -11.24 -8.86 -4.51
CA ILE A 107 -10.56 -7.71 -3.92
C ILE A 107 -11.44 -6.45 -4.04
N GLN A 108 -11.94 -6.17 -5.24
CA GLN A 108 -12.73 -4.97 -5.54
C GLN A 108 -14.04 -4.92 -4.73
N ASN A 109 -14.70 -6.06 -4.52
CA ASN A 109 -15.94 -6.11 -3.76
C ASN A 109 -15.72 -6.19 -2.23
N GLY A 110 -14.47 -6.12 -1.76
CA GLY A 110 -14.12 -6.16 -0.34
C GLY A 110 -14.38 -7.50 0.35
N SER A 111 -14.46 -8.60 -0.42
CA SER A 111 -14.53 -9.94 0.16
C SER A 111 -13.17 -10.44 0.60
N MET A 112 -12.10 -10.02 -0.10
CA MET A 112 -10.72 -10.32 0.25
C MET A 112 -9.88 -9.04 0.36
N PRO A 113 -9.13 -8.85 1.47
CA PRO A 113 -9.07 -9.72 2.64
C PRO A 113 -10.42 -9.85 3.36
N PRO A 114 -10.63 -10.85 4.24
CA PRO A 114 -11.90 -10.97 4.97
C PRO A 114 -12.27 -9.64 5.65
N ARG A 115 -13.56 -9.31 5.73
CA ARG A 115 -14.03 -7.97 6.15
C ARG A 115 -13.53 -7.51 7.53
N ASN A 116 -13.17 -8.43 8.41
CA ASN A 116 -12.59 -8.15 9.73
C ASN A 116 -11.06 -7.99 9.71
N LYS A 117 -10.44 -7.94 8.53
CA LYS A 117 -9.01 -7.69 8.30
C LYS A 117 -8.81 -6.35 7.58
N PRO A 118 -7.61 -5.75 7.67
CA PRO A 118 -7.27 -4.56 6.90
C PRO A 118 -7.57 -4.76 5.41
N GLN A 119 -8.31 -3.83 4.83
CA GLN A 119 -8.62 -3.83 3.40
C GLN A 119 -7.57 -3.01 2.64
N LEU A 120 -7.41 -3.32 1.35
CA LEU A 120 -6.67 -2.45 0.44
C LEU A 120 -7.42 -1.12 0.26
N SER A 121 -6.69 -0.02 0.11
CA SER A 121 -7.28 1.27 -0.24
C SER A 121 -7.77 1.28 -1.70
N SER A 122 -8.66 2.21 -2.04
CA SER A 122 -9.12 2.40 -3.41
C SER A 122 -7.97 2.64 -4.40
N ILE A 123 -6.93 3.34 -3.97
CA ILE A 123 -5.71 3.58 -4.76
C ILE A 123 -4.98 2.26 -5.03
N GLN A 124 -4.78 1.43 -4.00
CA GLN A 124 -4.13 0.12 -4.14
C GLN A 124 -4.94 -0.82 -5.05
N VAL A 125 -6.27 -0.85 -4.91
CA VAL A 125 -7.16 -1.61 -5.80
C VAL A 125 -7.04 -1.09 -7.24
N THR A 126 -6.97 0.22 -7.44
CA THR A 126 -6.76 0.83 -8.76
C THR A 126 -5.39 0.48 -9.35
N THR A 127 -4.33 0.42 -8.54
CA THR A 127 -3.00 -0.05 -8.97
C THR A 127 -3.07 -1.47 -9.52
N ILE A 128 -3.77 -2.39 -8.83
CA ILE A 128 -3.97 -3.76 -9.31
C ILE A 128 -4.77 -3.75 -10.63
N ALA A 129 -5.86 -2.99 -10.71
CA ALA A 129 -6.67 -2.88 -11.93
C ALA A 129 -5.84 -2.38 -13.13
N LYS A 130 -5.03 -1.36 -12.91
CA LYS A 130 -4.17 -0.75 -13.91
C LYS A 130 -3.10 -1.73 -14.41
N TRP A 131 -2.42 -2.44 -13.50
CA TRP A 131 -1.50 -3.50 -13.89
C TRP A 131 -2.16 -4.58 -14.75
N ILE A 132 -3.36 -5.03 -14.39
CA ILE A 132 -4.13 -6.00 -15.18
C ILE A 132 -4.40 -5.46 -16.59
N ASN A 133 -4.85 -4.20 -16.68
CA ASN A 133 -5.16 -3.54 -17.94
C ASN A 133 -3.92 -3.21 -18.80
N GLN A 134 -2.72 -3.20 -18.19
CA GLN A 134 -1.44 -3.06 -18.88
C GLN A 134 -0.84 -4.42 -19.30
N GLY A 135 -1.68 -5.46 -19.38
CA GLY A 135 -1.26 -6.80 -19.79
C GLY A 135 -0.74 -7.68 -18.66
N ALA A 136 -0.88 -7.27 -17.40
CA ALA A 136 -0.48 -8.03 -16.22
C ALA A 136 0.96 -8.55 -16.29
N LEU A 137 1.90 -7.70 -16.75
CA LEU A 137 3.28 -8.12 -17.03
C LEU A 137 4.06 -8.43 -15.73
N ASN A 138 5.01 -9.37 -15.81
CA ASN A 138 5.97 -9.63 -14.74
C ASN A 138 7.20 -8.71 -14.85
N ASN A 139 6.99 -7.42 -14.69
CA ASN A 139 8.00 -6.38 -14.86
C ASN A 139 8.46 -5.79 -13.52
N THR A 140 9.63 -5.15 -13.57
CA THR A 140 10.24 -4.42 -12.46
C THR A 140 10.52 -3.00 -12.93
N CYS A 141 10.06 -2.01 -12.17
CA CYS A 141 10.31 -0.61 -12.47
C CYS A 141 11.53 -0.16 -11.68
N ALA A 142 12.31 0.75 -12.27
CA ALA A 142 13.28 1.55 -11.53
C ALA A 142 12.54 2.66 -10.77
N VAL A 143 11.65 2.27 -9.85
CA VAL A 143 11.01 3.19 -8.92
C VAL A 143 11.27 2.66 -7.54
N THR A 144 12.07 3.41 -6.81
CA THR A 144 12.39 3.11 -5.44
C THR A 144 11.18 3.50 -4.60
N VAL A 145 10.34 2.52 -4.23
CA VAL A 145 9.26 2.70 -3.21
C VAL A 145 9.83 3.16 -1.86
N CYS A 146 11.16 3.17 -1.74
CA CYS A 146 11.87 3.88 -0.69
C CYS A 146 12.67 5.07 -1.20
N ASP A 147 12.59 6.16 -0.45
CA ASP A 147 13.39 7.37 -0.64
C ASP A 147 13.93 7.74 0.74
N THR A 148 15.22 7.53 0.96
CA THR A 148 15.80 7.72 2.30
C THR A 148 15.91 9.19 2.72
N THR A 149 15.45 10.13 1.89
CA THR A 149 15.26 11.55 2.23
C THR A 149 13.84 11.85 2.74
N LYS A 150 12.86 10.99 2.42
CA LYS A 150 11.46 11.09 2.86
C LYS A 150 11.28 10.35 4.18
N THR A 151 11.55 11.03 5.29
CA THR A 151 11.63 10.41 6.63
C THR A 151 10.59 10.95 7.61
N THR A 152 9.40 11.31 7.15
CA THR A 152 8.26 11.65 8.02
C THR A 152 7.09 10.70 7.75
N TYR A 153 6.13 10.62 8.67
CA TYR A 153 5.00 9.71 8.52
C TYR A 153 4.17 10.04 7.25
N ASN A 154 3.83 11.30 7.05
CA ASN A 154 3.08 11.81 5.90
C ASN A 154 3.92 11.91 4.61
N ASN A 155 5.25 11.83 4.70
CA ASN A 155 6.15 11.85 3.55
C ASN A 155 6.97 10.55 3.49
N GLY A 156 6.40 9.55 2.82
CA GLY A 156 7.06 8.28 2.47
C GLY A 156 6.81 7.11 3.43
N ILE A 157 6.81 7.32 4.75
CA ILE A 157 6.73 6.21 5.72
C ILE A 157 5.34 5.55 5.74
N SER A 158 4.27 6.34 5.73
CA SER A 158 2.91 5.79 5.65
C SER A 158 2.67 4.99 4.38
N GLN A 159 3.29 5.34 3.26
CA GLN A 159 3.25 4.57 2.03
C GLN A 159 3.96 3.23 2.18
N LEU A 160 5.15 3.20 2.82
CA LEU A 160 5.84 1.96 3.14
C LEU A 160 4.98 1.05 4.05
N PHE A 161 4.36 1.62 5.09
CA PHE A 161 3.50 0.84 5.97
C PHE A 161 2.25 0.33 5.25
N ALA A 162 1.61 1.16 4.41
CA ALA A 162 0.47 0.76 3.60
C ALA A 162 0.84 -0.39 2.64
N THR A 163 1.99 -0.32 1.99
CA THR A 163 2.40 -1.33 1.02
C THR A 163 2.87 -2.63 1.68
N TYR A 164 3.64 -2.55 2.77
CA TYR A 164 4.37 -3.72 3.28
C TYR A 164 3.90 -4.23 4.65
N CYS A 165 3.17 -3.43 5.45
CA CYS A 165 2.90 -3.75 6.85
C CYS A 165 1.40 -3.85 7.19
N ASN A 166 0.58 -2.96 6.62
CA ASN A 166 -0.78 -2.71 7.09
C ASN A 166 -1.76 -3.85 6.80
N GLY A 167 -1.43 -4.83 5.96
CA GLY A 167 -2.26 -6.02 5.79
C GLY A 167 -2.41 -6.85 7.08
N CYS A 168 -1.48 -6.73 8.02
CA CYS A 168 -1.58 -7.32 9.37
C CYS A 168 -1.55 -6.27 10.49
N HIS A 169 -0.90 -5.13 10.26
CA HIS A 169 -0.73 -4.04 11.24
C HIS A 169 -1.64 -2.83 10.96
N GLY A 170 -2.69 -2.97 10.14
CA GLY A 170 -3.51 -1.83 9.70
C GLY A 170 -4.75 -1.52 10.53
N VAL A 171 -5.24 -2.47 11.32
CA VAL A 171 -6.46 -2.32 12.13
C VAL A 171 -6.25 -2.93 13.51
N SER A 172 -6.99 -2.44 14.51
CA SER A 172 -6.93 -2.95 15.89
C SER A 172 -7.40 -4.41 16.01
N PRO A 173 -6.76 -5.25 16.86
CA PRO A 173 -5.60 -4.93 17.70
C PRO A 173 -4.28 -4.87 16.91
N GLY A 174 -4.27 -5.37 15.67
CA GLY A 174 -3.06 -5.55 14.87
C GLY A 174 -2.23 -6.73 15.37
N SER A 175 -1.45 -7.36 14.48
CA SER A 175 -0.57 -8.45 14.91
C SER A 175 0.42 -7.95 15.97
N GLY A 176 0.51 -8.66 17.10
CA GLY A 176 1.38 -8.27 18.22
C GLY A 176 0.99 -6.96 18.90
N ASN A 177 -0.28 -6.52 18.78
CA ASN A 177 -0.77 -5.23 19.28
C ASN A 177 -0.10 -4.00 18.63
N VAL A 178 0.40 -4.16 17.40
CA VAL A 178 1.06 -3.09 16.63
C VAL A 178 0.14 -2.61 15.51
N ILE A 179 -0.14 -1.31 15.48
CA ILE A 179 -0.94 -0.63 14.47
C ILE A 179 -0.12 0.48 13.81
N LEU A 180 -0.02 0.46 12.48
CA LEU A 180 0.84 1.34 11.68
C LEU A 180 0.06 2.16 10.62
N SER A 181 -1.27 2.06 10.61
CA SER A 181 -2.13 2.78 9.65
C SER A 181 -2.38 4.25 9.99
N ASN A 182 -2.10 4.67 11.23
CA ASN A 182 -2.20 6.07 11.65
C ASN A 182 -0.93 6.51 12.39
N TYR A 183 -0.65 7.81 12.33
CA TYR A 183 0.55 8.40 12.90
C TYR A 183 0.72 8.15 14.40
N ALA A 184 -0.33 8.34 15.20
CA ALA A 184 -0.25 8.22 16.66
C ALA A 184 0.16 6.80 17.08
N SER A 185 -0.48 5.78 16.48
CA SER A 185 -0.18 4.38 16.76
C SER A 185 1.19 3.98 16.22
N ALA A 186 1.53 4.43 15.01
CA ALA A 186 2.83 4.15 14.41
C ALA A 186 3.97 4.77 15.22
N LYS A 187 3.82 6.02 15.67
CA LYS A 187 4.79 6.69 16.55
C LYS A 187 4.93 5.92 17.86
N SER A 188 3.82 5.53 18.49
CA SER A 188 3.86 4.72 19.72
C SER A 188 4.64 3.41 19.50
N ALA A 189 4.42 2.71 18.40
CA ALA A 189 5.19 1.50 18.07
C ALA A 189 6.69 1.82 17.85
N GLY A 190 7.00 2.87 17.07
CA GLY A 190 8.36 3.28 16.76
C GLY A 190 9.16 3.76 17.98
N THR A 191 8.51 4.39 18.97
CA THR A 191 9.17 4.88 20.19
C THR A 191 9.18 3.84 21.29
N SER A 192 8.02 3.25 21.62
CA SER A 192 7.86 2.37 22.79
C SER A 192 8.37 0.95 22.53
N MET A 193 8.43 0.52 21.27
CA MET A 193 8.89 -0.81 20.87
C MET A 193 10.12 -0.74 19.96
N LYS A 194 10.88 0.35 19.99
CA LYS A 194 11.98 0.66 19.07
C LYS A 194 12.89 -0.54 18.76
N THR A 195 13.43 -1.20 19.78
CA THR A 195 14.35 -2.34 19.60
C THR A 195 13.65 -3.52 18.94
N ALA A 196 12.45 -3.89 19.39
CA ALA A 196 11.69 -5.00 18.82
C ALA A 196 11.28 -4.70 17.36
N PHE A 197 10.87 -3.47 17.07
CA PHE A 197 10.54 -3.02 15.72
C PHE A 197 11.75 -3.16 14.80
N LEU A 198 12.88 -2.57 15.18
CA LEU A 198 14.10 -2.60 14.36
C LEU A 198 14.59 -4.04 14.17
N ASN A 199 14.54 -4.88 15.21
CA ASN A 199 14.91 -6.28 15.09
C ASN A 199 13.98 -7.04 14.12
N GLY A 200 12.67 -6.78 14.20
CA GLY A 200 11.66 -7.40 13.35
C GLY A 200 11.87 -7.09 11.87
N ILE A 201 12.05 -5.81 11.50
CA ILE A 201 12.29 -5.43 10.09
C ILE A 201 13.68 -5.85 9.59
N ASN A 202 14.65 -6.00 10.48
CA ASN A 202 15.99 -6.48 10.12
C ASN A 202 16.09 -8.01 10.06
N PHE A 203 15.04 -8.75 10.42
CA PHE A 203 15.05 -10.22 10.53
C PHE A 203 16.10 -10.73 11.53
N THR A 204 16.26 -10.00 12.65
CA THR A 204 17.24 -10.34 13.71
C THR A 204 16.56 -10.70 15.03
N SER A 205 15.22 -10.81 15.04
CA SER A 205 14.50 -11.29 16.21
C SER A 205 14.81 -12.77 16.46
N ALA A 206 15.02 -13.13 17.73
CA ALA A 206 15.15 -14.53 18.15
C ALA A 206 13.85 -15.33 17.90
N ASN A 207 12.69 -14.66 17.91
CA ASN A 207 11.43 -15.25 17.51
C ASN A 207 11.17 -14.94 16.03
N ALA A 208 11.25 -15.97 15.18
CA ALA A 208 11.01 -15.85 13.74
C ALA A 208 9.61 -15.33 13.39
N ALA A 209 8.60 -15.56 14.25
CA ALA A 209 7.26 -15.02 14.06
C ALA A 209 7.18 -13.49 14.26
N MET A 210 8.23 -12.86 14.81
CA MET A 210 8.36 -11.40 14.93
C MET A 210 9.17 -10.78 13.80
N ASN A 211 9.76 -11.57 12.90
CA ASN A 211 10.45 -11.07 11.72
C ASN A 211 9.40 -10.66 10.67
N MET A 212 9.37 -9.39 10.28
CA MET A 212 8.28 -8.83 9.47
C MET A 212 8.83 -8.06 8.27
N PRO A 213 8.16 -8.12 7.10
CA PRO A 213 6.95 -8.89 6.80
C PRO A 213 7.17 -10.41 6.72
N GLN A 214 6.16 -11.21 7.09
CA GLN A 214 6.23 -12.68 7.00
C GLN A 214 6.39 -13.20 5.56
N SER A 215 6.03 -12.39 4.56
CA SER A 215 6.17 -12.72 3.14
C SER A 215 7.60 -12.59 2.61
N GLY A 216 8.50 -11.97 3.38
CA GLY A 216 9.88 -11.71 2.97
C GLY A 216 10.42 -10.42 3.55
N LYS A 217 11.74 -10.37 3.75
CA LYS A 217 12.43 -9.19 4.30
C LYS A 217 12.33 -8.00 3.34
N LEU A 218 12.14 -6.81 3.91
CA LEU A 218 12.21 -5.54 3.19
C LEU A 218 13.60 -5.35 2.53
N SER A 219 13.65 -4.50 1.50
CA SER A 219 14.92 -4.08 0.91
C SER A 219 15.75 -3.25 1.89
N SER A 220 17.08 -3.21 1.69
CA SER A 220 17.99 -2.41 2.52
C SER A 220 17.61 -0.93 2.56
N CYS A 221 17.14 -0.38 1.44
CA CYS A 221 16.69 1.01 1.35
C CYS A 221 15.39 1.26 2.13
N GLN A 222 14.41 0.34 2.09
CA GLN A 222 13.18 0.43 2.88
C GLN A 222 13.47 0.38 4.38
N ILE A 223 14.31 -0.57 4.80
CA ILE A 223 14.76 -0.70 6.20
C ILE A 223 15.46 0.59 6.63
N THR A 224 16.34 1.14 5.79
CA THR A 224 17.07 2.38 6.09
C THR A 224 16.12 3.55 6.29
N GLN A 225 15.13 3.73 5.42
CA GLN A 225 14.16 4.82 5.52
C GLN A 225 13.32 4.72 6.81
N ILE A 226 12.80 3.53 7.13
CA ILE A 226 12.04 3.29 8.36
C ILE A 226 12.94 3.51 9.60
N THR A 227 14.19 3.03 9.55
CA THR A 227 15.17 3.20 10.63
C THR A 227 15.48 4.68 10.87
N LYS A 228 15.65 5.49 9.81
CA LYS A 228 15.83 6.94 9.93
C LYS A 228 14.63 7.61 10.59
N TRP A 229 13.40 7.26 10.19
CA TRP A 229 12.18 7.80 10.81
C TRP A 229 12.09 7.45 12.30
N ILE A 230 12.33 6.18 12.67
CA ILE A 230 12.35 5.74 14.08
C ILE A 230 13.44 6.47 14.89
N ASN A 231 14.65 6.56 14.34
CA ASN A 231 15.77 7.22 15.03
C ASN A 231 15.61 8.75 15.14
N GLY A 232 14.88 9.37 14.21
CA GLY A 232 14.52 10.78 14.25
C GLY A 232 13.36 11.11 15.20
N GLY A 233 12.91 10.17 16.03
CA GLY A 233 11.82 10.40 16.97
C GLY A 233 10.42 10.29 16.34
N CYS A 234 10.31 9.61 15.20
CA CYS A 234 9.06 9.38 14.47
C CYS A 234 8.35 10.69 14.10
N PRO A 235 8.96 11.59 13.30
CA PRO A 235 8.31 12.84 12.90
C PRO A 235 7.07 12.58 12.02
N GLN A 236 6.08 13.47 12.11
CA GLN A 236 4.83 13.37 11.37
C GLN A 236 4.99 13.78 9.92
#